data_AF-A0A397ZBZ6-F1
#
_entry.id   AF-A0A397ZBZ6-F1
#
_cell.length_a   1.000
_cell.length_b   1.000
_cell.length_c   1.000
_cell.angle_alpha   90.00
_cell.angle_beta   90.00
_cell.angle_gamma   90.00
#
_symmetry.space_group_name_H-M   'P 1'
#
loop_
_entity.id
_entity.type
_entity.pdbx_description
1 polymer ?
#
loop_
_entity_poly.entity_id
_entity_poly.type
_entity_poly.pdbx_seq_one_letter_code
_entity_poly.pdbx_strand_id
1 'polypeptide(L)'
;MRSVDKSVLTVSTKKEKDKKESISLVRIVSFQSTLNSKESRELISLNPDIESRTADVTKEKEQKEEAVRLGVELSLCMAEAMFILSDDRRSMTYFCFFTLFKTKMDRRGPAVRRLYRVIQLVYATYIKPKNLVYIDGGESTQSKLMGTFRQDFDSAIRGLAHIVSTLEIGCLVKPSVFEQYNRELKKLEENLGSVKDVSEANGFAREAIETEILPLWKSLFETNSEVIKLDKTINSELLRPLLNELNKEVCARSLASLAIKPCK
;
A
#
# COMPACT_ATOMS: atom_id res chain seq x y z
N MET A 1 -26.43 -55.08 62.53
CA MET A 1 -26.28 -53.64 62.86
C MET A 1 -25.58 -52.94 61.71
N ARG A 2 -26.05 -51.75 61.36
CA ARG A 2 -25.77 -51.00 60.13
C ARG A 2 -24.32 -50.48 60.08
N SER A 3 -23.58 -50.80 59.02
CA SER A 3 -22.44 -50.01 58.55
C SER A 3 -22.84 -49.42 57.20
N VAL A 4 -23.48 -48.25 57.22
CA VAL A 4 -23.81 -47.50 56.01
C VAL A 4 -22.63 -46.58 55.71
N ASP A 5 -22.13 -46.69 54.49
CA ASP A 5 -20.98 -46.00 53.90
C ASP A 5 -20.95 -44.49 54.20
N LYS A 6 -20.02 -44.09 55.09
CA LYS A 6 -19.65 -42.68 55.33
C LYS A 6 -18.95 -42.01 54.13
N SER A 7 -18.55 -42.79 53.12
CA SER A 7 -17.84 -42.34 51.92
C SER A 7 -18.75 -41.73 50.85
N VAL A 8 -20.01 -42.15 50.77
CA VAL A 8 -20.95 -41.65 49.74
C VAL A 8 -21.59 -40.32 50.16
N LEU A 9 -21.90 -40.14 51.46
CA LEU A 9 -22.47 -38.88 51.97
C LEU A 9 -21.48 -37.71 51.88
N THR A 10 -20.18 -37.96 52.08
CA THR A 10 -19.14 -36.92 52.05
C THR A 10 -18.84 -36.42 50.63
N VAL A 11 -18.98 -37.27 49.61
CA VAL A 11 -18.77 -36.89 48.20
C VAL A 11 -19.93 -36.04 47.67
N SER A 12 -21.18 -36.36 48.00
CA SER A 12 -22.34 -35.55 47.59
C SER A 12 -22.33 -34.15 48.21
N THR A 13 -22.00 -34.03 49.50
CA THR A 13 -21.94 -32.72 50.17
C THR A 13 -20.81 -31.83 49.66
N LYS A 14 -19.69 -32.43 49.23
CA LYS A 14 -18.55 -31.68 48.66
C LYS A 14 -18.89 -31.15 47.26
N LYS A 15 -19.49 -31.98 46.40
CA LYS A 15 -19.90 -31.61 45.04
C LYS A 15 -20.96 -30.50 45.02
N GLU A 16 -21.84 -30.47 46.01
CA GLU A 16 -22.87 -29.43 46.13
C GLU A 16 -22.35 -28.12 46.74
N LYS A 17 -21.35 -28.20 47.63
CA LYS A 17 -20.62 -27.02 48.13
C LYS A 17 -19.78 -26.37 47.03
N ASP A 18 -19.03 -27.17 46.27
CA ASP A 18 -18.20 -26.72 45.15
C ASP A 18 -19.06 -26.09 44.02
N LYS A 19 -20.27 -26.62 43.77
CA LYS A 19 -21.22 -26.05 42.82
C LYS A 19 -21.80 -24.71 43.29
N LYS A 20 -22.13 -24.57 44.58
CA LYS A 20 -22.60 -23.28 45.14
C LYS A 20 -21.50 -22.23 45.14
N GLU A 21 -20.27 -22.61 45.45
CA GLU A 21 -19.11 -21.73 45.44
C GLU A 21 -18.77 -21.26 44.01
N SER A 22 -18.84 -22.17 43.03
CA SER A 22 -18.69 -21.85 41.60
C SER A 22 -19.76 -20.87 41.09
N ILE A 23 -21.03 -21.05 41.48
CA ILE A 23 -22.11 -20.13 41.10
C ILE A 23 -21.93 -18.76 41.76
N SER A 24 -21.42 -18.72 42.99
CA SER A 24 -21.12 -17.48 43.70
C SER A 24 -20.01 -16.69 43.00
N LEU A 25 -18.93 -17.38 42.59
CA LEU A 25 -17.81 -16.76 41.87
C LEU A 25 -18.22 -16.24 40.49
N VAL A 26 -19.03 -16.99 39.73
CA VAL A 26 -19.55 -16.53 38.43
C VAL A 26 -20.41 -15.27 38.58
N ARG A 27 -21.23 -15.20 39.64
CA ARG A 27 -22.03 -14.00 39.92
C ARG A 27 -21.17 -12.80 40.32
N ILE A 28 -20.13 -13.00 41.12
CA ILE A 28 -19.19 -11.93 41.52
C ILE A 28 -18.45 -11.39 40.30
N VAL A 29 -17.94 -12.27 39.42
CA VAL A 29 -17.23 -11.86 38.20
C VAL A 29 -18.18 -11.12 37.23
N SER A 30 -19.43 -11.57 37.09
CA SER A 30 -20.44 -10.89 36.28
C SER A 30 -20.86 -9.53 36.87
N PHE A 31 -20.92 -9.42 38.19
CA PHE A 31 -21.21 -8.16 38.88
C PHE A 31 -20.05 -7.16 38.78
N GLN A 32 -18.80 -7.63 38.90
CA GLN A 32 -17.61 -6.81 38.70
C GLN A 32 -17.46 -6.33 37.25
N SER A 33 -17.76 -7.18 36.25
CA SER A 33 -17.72 -6.76 34.85
C SER A 33 -18.83 -5.75 34.51
N THR A 34 -20.01 -5.89 35.11
CA THR A 34 -21.10 -4.92 34.95
C THR A 34 -20.85 -3.61 35.72
N LEU A 35 -20.21 -3.64 36.89
CA LEU A 35 -19.75 -2.45 37.59
C LEU A 35 -18.66 -1.71 36.79
N ASN A 36 -17.62 -2.41 36.33
CA ASN A 36 -16.57 -1.81 35.51
C ASN A 36 -17.14 -1.20 34.20
N SER A 37 -18.13 -1.86 33.59
CA SER A 37 -18.84 -1.33 32.40
C SER A 37 -19.66 -0.08 32.70
N LYS A 38 -20.36 -0.04 33.85
CA LYS A 38 -21.13 1.13 34.28
C LYS A 38 -20.23 2.30 34.68
N GLU A 39 -19.18 2.04 35.44
CA GLU A 39 -18.19 3.04 35.87
C GLU A 39 -17.42 3.61 34.66
N SER A 40 -17.09 2.76 33.67
CA SER A 40 -16.54 3.21 32.38
C SER A 40 -17.54 4.08 31.61
N ARG A 41 -18.83 3.75 31.59
CA ARG A 41 -19.87 4.56 30.94
C ARG A 41 -20.13 5.88 31.66
N GLU A 42 -20.09 5.90 32.99
CA GLU A 42 -20.22 7.12 33.78
C GLU A 42 -19.02 8.05 33.56
N LEU A 43 -17.79 7.51 33.55
CA LEU A 43 -16.58 8.28 33.22
C LEU A 43 -16.57 8.84 31.80
N ILE A 44 -17.14 8.12 30.82
CA ILE A 44 -17.33 8.61 29.45
C ILE A 44 -18.42 9.70 29.41
N SER A 45 -19.51 9.55 30.15
CA SER A 45 -20.60 10.54 30.21
C SER A 45 -20.20 11.86 30.87
N LEU A 46 -19.17 11.84 31.73
CA LEU A 46 -18.67 13.00 32.46
C LEU A 46 -17.62 13.81 31.70
N ASN A 47 -17.12 13.32 30.55
CA ASN A 47 -16.10 14.00 29.74
C ASN A 47 -16.36 13.82 28.23
N PRO A 48 -17.13 14.72 27.58
CA PRO A 48 -17.37 14.68 26.13
C PRO A 48 -16.07 14.72 25.31
N ASP A 49 -14.99 15.26 25.88
CA ASP A 49 -13.65 15.30 25.26
C ASP A 49 -13.01 13.92 25.11
N ILE A 50 -13.34 12.94 25.97
CA ILE A 50 -12.82 11.57 25.86
C ILE A 50 -13.56 10.84 24.74
N GLU A 51 -14.88 10.98 24.67
CA GLU A 51 -15.69 10.38 23.60
C GLU A 51 -15.29 10.92 22.22
N SER A 52 -15.12 12.24 22.08
CA SER A 52 -14.65 12.87 20.84
C SER A 52 -13.25 12.36 20.45
N ARG A 53 -12.31 12.29 21.40
CA ARG A 53 -10.95 11.83 21.14
C ARG A 53 -10.90 10.35 20.74
N THR A 54 -11.74 9.51 21.34
CA THR A 54 -11.81 8.08 20.98
C THR A 54 -12.44 7.87 19.59
N ALA A 55 -13.44 8.67 19.22
CA ALA A 55 -14.06 8.64 17.91
C ALA A 55 -13.07 9.08 16.81
N ASP A 56 -12.28 10.13 17.06
CA ASP A 56 -11.27 10.63 16.13
C ASP A 56 -10.15 9.61 15.90
N VAL A 57 -9.66 8.95 16.96
CA VAL A 57 -8.64 7.89 16.85
C VAL A 57 -9.17 6.68 16.05
N THR A 58 -10.42 6.29 16.28
CA THR A 58 -11.05 5.19 15.54
C THR A 58 -11.17 5.53 14.06
N LYS A 59 -11.65 6.74 13.76
CA LYS A 59 -11.80 7.23 12.38
C LYS A 59 -10.46 7.41 11.67
N GLU A 60 -9.43 7.87 12.36
CA GLU A 60 -8.08 7.97 11.81
C GLU A 60 -7.56 6.58 11.42
N LYS A 61 -7.78 5.57 12.26
CA LYS A 61 -7.41 4.19 11.96
C LYS A 61 -8.13 3.65 10.71
N GLU A 62 -9.45 3.85 10.62
CA GLU A 62 -10.24 3.48 9.44
C GLU A 62 -9.73 4.17 8.17
N GLN A 63 -9.41 5.47 8.24
CA GLN A 63 -8.86 6.20 7.11
C GLN A 63 -7.46 5.74 6.71
N LYS A 64 -6.64 5.30 7.67
CA LYS A 64 -5.33 4.70 7.41
C LYS A 64 -5.47 3.34 6.72
N GLU A 65 -6.38 2.49 7.17
CA GLU A 65 -6.69 1.21 6.51
C GLU A 65 -7.22 1.42 5.09
N GLU A 66 -8.09 2.40 4.89
CA GLU A 66 -8.58 2.81 3.57
C GLU A 66 -7.44 3.30 2.66
N ALA A 67 -6.55 4.16 3.17
CA ALA A 67 -5.39 4.64 2.42
C ALA A 67 -4.44 3.49 2.01
N VAL A 68 -4.31 2.46 2.86
CA VAL A 68 -3.56 1.23 2.53
C VAL A 68 -4.22 0.50 1.36
N ARG A 69 -5.54 0.27 1.42
CA ARG A 69 -6.30 -0.37 0.34
C ARG A 69 -6.14 0.39 -0.98
N LEU A 70 -6.35 1.70 -0.95
CA LEU A 70 -6.25 2.58 -2.12
C LEU A 70 -4.82 2.63 -2.69
N GLY A 71 -3.81 2.53 -1.84
CA GLY A 71 -2.42 2.43 -2.26
C GLY A 71 -2.10 1.11 -2.96
N VAL A 72 -2.67 0.00 -2.48
CA VAL A 72 -2.57 -1.31 -3.15
C VAL A 72 -3.21 -1.26 -4.53
N GLU A 73 -4.42 -0.70 -4.67
CA GLU A 73 -5.10 -0.61 -5.96
C GLU A 73 -4.34 0.24 -6.98
N LEU A 74 -3.84 1.42 -6.59
CA LEU A 74 -2.99 2.22 -7.47
C LEU A 74 -1.69 1.50 -7.84
N SER A 75 -1.15 0.70 -6.92
CA SER A 75 0.04 -0.11 -7.17
C SER A 75 -0.21 -1.22 -8.17
N LEU A 76 -1.40 -1.83 -8.17
CA LEU A 76 -1.83 -2.80 -9.17
C LEU A 76 -2.00 -2.14 -10.54
N CYS A 77 -2.57 -0.93 -10.60
CA CYS A 77 -2.65 -0.15 -11.84
C CYS A 77 -1.25 0.14 -12.41
N MET A 78 -0.29 0.53 -11.55
CA MET A 78 1.10 0.75 -11.96
C MET A 78 1.76 -0.55 -12.44
N ALA A 79 1.56 -1.65 -11.72
CA ALA A 79 2.06 -2.95 -12.13
C ALA A 79 1.50 -3.34 -13.50
N GLU A 80 0.19 -3.22 -13.72
CA GLU A 80 -0.45 -3.52 -14.99
C GLU A 80 0.13 -2.69 -16.15
N ALA A 81 0.33 -1.38 -15.96
CA ALA A 81 1.02 -0.54 -16.94
C ALA A 81 2.46 -1.00 -17.22
N MET A 82 3.18 -1.52 -16.22
CA MET A 82 4.50 -2.11 -16.45
C MET A 82 4.43 -3.36 -17.33
N PHE A 83 3.41 -4.21 -17.17
CA PHE A 83 3.21 -5.36 -18.06
C PHE A 83 2.82 -4.93 -19.47
N ILE A 84 1.96 -3.93 -19.62
CA ILE A 84 1.55 -3.39 -20.93
C ILE A 84 2.77 -2.88 -21.72
N LEU A 85 3.71 -2.22 -21.05
CA LEU A 85 4.94 -1.69 -21.65
C LEU A 85 6.13 -2.66 -21.62
N SER A 86 5.95 -3.89 -21.16
CA SER A 86 7.07 -4.82 -20.90
C SER A 86 7.76 -5.33 -22.17
N ASP A 87 7.16 -5.09 -23.35
CA ASP A 87 7.78 -5.33 -24.66
C ASP A 87 9.01 -4.43 -24.91
N ASP A 88 9.05 -3.25 -24.28
CA ASP A 88 10.21 -2.37 -24.29
C ASP A 88 10.54 -1.84 -22.88
N ARG A 89 11.65 -2.35 -22.34
CA ARG A 89 12.16 -1.95 -21.02
C ARG A 89 12.37 -0.44 -20.90
N ARG A 90 12.78 0.24 -21.98
CA ARG A 90 12.99 1.69 -21.98
C ARG A 90 11.66 2.41 -21.74
N SER A 91 10.64 2.10 -22.54
CA SER A 91 9.31 2.72 -22.44
C SER A 91 8.67 2.47 -21.08
N MET A 92 8.73 1.23 -20.57
CA MET A 92 8.27 0.89 -19.22
C MET A 92 8.97 1.73 -18.14
N THR A 93 10.31 1.78 -18.18
CA THR A 93 11.10 2.51 -17.19
C THR A 93 10.83 4.01 -17.29
N TYR A 94 10.80 4.55 -18.51
CA TYR A 94 10.49 5.95 -18.75
C TYR A 94 9.12 6.30 -18.17
N PHE A 95 8.09 5.52 -18.48
CA PHE A 95 6.75 5.74 -17.96
C PHE A 95 6.73 5.75 -16.42
N CYS A 96 7.26 4.71 -15.78
CA CYS A 96 7.35 4.58 -14.33
C CYS A 96 8.02 5.78 -13.66
N PHE A 97 9.23 6.13 -14.12
CA PHE A 97 10.01 7.23 -13.52
C PHE A 97 9.39 8.58 -13.81
N PHE A 98 8.90 8.80 -15.02
CA PHE A 98 8.35 10.09 -15.41
C PHE A 98 7.02 10.36 -14.69
N THR A 99 6.19 9.34 -14.53
CA THR A 99 4.94 9.40 -13.76
C THR A 99 5.22 9.64 -12.26
N LEU A 100 6.26 9.03 -11.68
CA LEU A 100 6.60 9.28 -10.27
C LEU A 100 7.32 10.61 -10.00
N PHE A 101 8.23 11.04 -10.88
CA PHE A 101 9.22 12.09 -10.55
C PHE A 101 9.03 13.42 -11.29
N LYS A 102 8.13 13.48 -12.28
CA LYS A 102 7.80 14.74 -12.96
C LYS A 102 6.65 15.50 -12.30
N THR A 103 5.88 14.84 -11.45
CA THR A 103 4.94 15.52 -10.57
C THR A 103 5.76 16.41 -9.61
N LYS A 104 5.33 17.64 -9.36
CA LYS A 104 6.00 18.58 -8.41
C LYS A 104 5.79 18.14 -6.94
N MET A 105 5.76 16.84 -6.69
CA MET A 105 5.47 16.23 -5.39
C MET A 105 6.76 16.04 -4.61
N ASP A 106 6.64 15.96 -3.29
CA ASP A 106 7.76 15.53 -2.47
C ASP A 106 8.12 14.09 -2.87
N ARG A 107 9.25 13.95 -3.56
CA ARG A 107 9.82 12.66 -3.98
C ARG A 107 10.19 11.77 -2.79
N ARG A 108 10.23 12.33 -1.58
CA ARG A 108 10.44 11.63 -0.32
C ARG A 108 9.14 11.36 0.44
N GLY A 109 7.99 11.70 -0.14
CA GLY A 109 6.69 11.39 0.43
C GLY A 109 6.49 9.88 0.59
N PRO A 110 5.76 9.42 1.62
CA PRO A 110 5.62 8.00 1.93
C PRO A 110 4.98 7.21 0.78
N ALA A 111 3.92 7.75 0.17
CA ALA A 111 3.21 7.12 -0.93
C ALA A 111 4.10 6.91 -2.16
N VAL A 112 4.82 7.95 -2.59
CA VAL A 112 5.73 7.87 -3.75
C VAL A 112 6.85 6.87 -3.49
N ARG A 113 7.39 6.84 -2.26
CA ARG A 113 8.41 5.85 -1.87
C ARG A 113 7.87 4.42 -1.95
N ARG A 114 6.64 4.15 -1.50
CA ARG A 114 6.00 2.82 -1.57
C ARG A 114 5.73 2.41 -3.02
N LEU A 115 5.17 3.30 -3.84
CA LEU A 115 4.97 3.06 -5.28
C LEU A 115 6.29 2.72 -5.99
N TYR A 116 7.36 3.45 -5.68
CA TYR A 116 8.68 3.15 -6.24
C TYR A 116 9.16 1.75 -5.84
N ARG A 117 8.90 1.30 -4.61
CA ARG A 117 9.23 -0.07 -4.18
C ARG A 117 8.43 -1.13 -4.92
N VAL A 118 7.15 -0.88 -5.15
CA VAL A 118 6.29 -1.75 -5.96
C VAL A 118 6.89 -1.91 -7.35
N ILE A 119 7.29 -0.83 -8.01
CA ILE A 119 7.87 -0.89 -9.36
C ILE A 119 9.11 -1.79 -9.37
N GLN A 120 9.98 -1.69 -8.36
CA GLN A 120 11.16 -2.55 -8.27
C GLN A 120 10.79 -4.02 -8.02
N LEU A 121 9.84 -4.26 -7.11
CA LEU A 121 9.34 -5.59 -6.77
C LEU A 121 8.77 -6.28 -8.02
N VAL A 122 7.87 -5.59 -8.73
CA VAL A 122 7.22 -6.10 -9.94
C VAL A 122 8.26 -6.37 -11.02
N TYR A 123 9.20 -5.43 -11.23
CA TYR A 123 10.26 -5.60 -12.20
C TYR A 123 11.12 -6.84 -11.90
N ALA A 124 11.63 -6.96 -10.68
CA ALA A 124 12.57 -8.01 -10.32
C ALA A 124 11.92 -9.40 -10.27
N THR A 125 10.67 -9.47 -9.82
CA THR A 125 9.97 -10.74 -9.56
C THR A 125 9.24 -11.26 -10.79
N TYR A 126 8.60 -10.38 -11.56
CA TYR A 126 7.70 -10.82 -12.62
C TYR A 126 8.16 -10.46 -14.03
N ILE A 127 8.87 -9.34 -14.22
CA ILE A 127 9.23 -8.88 -15.57
C ILE A 127 10.62 -9.39 -15.96
N LYS A 128 11.64 -9.17 -15.11
CA LYS A 128 13.03 -9.56 -15.36
C LYS A 128 13.19 -11.06 -15.65
N PRO A 129 12.61 -11.99 -14.87
CA PRO A 129 12.87 -13.43 -15.06
C PRO A 129 12.31 -13.98 -16.37
N LYS A 130 11.37 -13.28 -17.02
CA LYS A 130 10.76 -13.73 -18.27
C LYS A 130 11.72 -13.69 -19.46
N ASN A 131 12.95 -13.15 -19.30
CA ASN A 131 13.99 -13.11 -20.33
C ASN A 131 13.46 -12.74 -21.72
N LEU A 132 12.42 -11.88 -21.76
CA LEU A 132 11.86 -11.42 -23.00
C LEU A 132 12.98 -10.72 -23.74
N VAL A 133 13.11 -10.98 -25.05
CA VAL A 133 14.03 -10.25 -25.91
C VAL A 133 13.53 -8.82 -25.97
N TYR A 134 13.90 -8.02 -24.97
CA TYR A 134 13.54 -6.61 -24.91
C TYR A 134 14.13 -5.93 -26.14
N ILE A 135 13.32 -5.16 -26.85
CA ILE A 135 13.86 -4.30 -27.90
C ILE A 135 14.53 -3.11 -27.21
N ASP A 136 15.78 -3.26 -26.78
CA ASP A 136 16.51 -2.21 -26.06
C ASP A 136 16.75 -1.01 -27.00
N GLY A 137 16.06 0.11 -26.73
CA GLY A 137 16.17 1.34 -27.53
C GLY A 137 15.04 1.58 -28.53
N GLY A 138 14.03 0.71 -28.57
CA GLY A 138 12.78 0.92 -29.33
C GLY A 138 11.78 1.84 -28.61
N GLU A 139 10.54 1.82 -29.09
CA GLU A 139 9.34 2.36 -28.45
C GLU A 139 8.37 1.19 -28.27
N SER A 140 7.79 0.99 -27.09
CA SER A 140 6.74 -0.01 -26.88
C SER A 140 5.61 0.23 -27.86
N THR A 141 5.03 -0.86 -28.39
CA THR A 141 3.83 -0.80 -29.24
C THR A 141 2.67 -0.06 -28.56
N GLN A 142 2.66 -0.06 -27.22
CA GLN A 142 1.64 0.57 -26.38
C GLN A 142 2.05 1.93 -25.81
N SER A 143 3.27 2.42 -26.08
CA SER A 143 3.77 3.70 -25.53
C SER A 143 2.86 4.89 -25.82
N LYS A 144 2.35 5.00 -27.06
CA LYS A 144 1.46 6.08 -27.47
C LYS A 144 0.14 6.04 -26.69
N LEU A 145 -0.44 4.86 -26.55
CA LEU A 145 -1.68 4.64 -25.83
C LEU A 145 -1.50 4.94 -24.34
N MET A 146 -0.44 4.41 -23.74
CA MET A 146 -0.10 4.65 -22.34
C MET A 146 0.22 6.14 -22.05
N GLY A 147 0.70 6.86 -23.06
CA GLY A 147 0.83 8.32 -23.01
C GLY A 147 -0.49 9.05 -22.76
N THR A 148 -1.64 8.49 -23.18
CA THR A 148 -2.96 9.07 -22.95
C THR A 148 -3.44 8.88 -21.50
N PHE A 149 -3.08 7.76 -20.86
CA PHE A 149 -3.45 7.45 -19.47
C PHE A 149 -2.58 8.20 -18.45
N ARG A 150 -1.49 8.82 -18.91
CA ARG A 150 -0.50 9.45 -18.05
C ARG A 150 -1.07 10.50 -17.10
N GLN A 151 -2.01 11.33 -17.55
CA GLN A 151 -2.60 12.36 -16.68
C GLN A 151 -3.47 11.74 -15.57
N ASP A 152 -4.07 10.58 -15.83
CA ASP A 152 -4.90 9.88 -14.85
C ASP A 152 -4.02 9.25 -13.76
N PHE A 153 -2.86 8.68 -14.13
CA PHE A 153 -1.84 8.29 -13.17
C PHE A 153 -1.30 9.47 -12.35
N ASP A 154 -0.92 10.58 -13.01
CA ASP A 154 -0.41 11.77 -12.33
C ASP A 154 -1.44 12.32 -11.31
N SER A 155 -2.73 12.26 -11.65
CA SER A 155 -3.82 12.70 -10.75
C SER A 155 -3.98 11.74 -9.57
N ALA A 156 -4.11 10.44 -9.83
CA ALA A 156 -4.25 9.44 -8.77
C ALA A 156 -3.06 9.48 -7.79
N ILE A 157 -1.82 9.53 -8.28
CA ILE A 157 -0.63 9.62 -7.42
C ILE A 157 -0.67 10.86 -6.54
N ARG A 158 -1.12 12.00 -7.09
CA ARG A 158 -1.26 13.24 -6.33
C ARG A 158 -2.33 13.13 -5.24
N GLY A 159 -3.49 12.57 -5.57
CA GLY A 159 -4.58 12.34 -4.63
C GLY A 159 -4.14 11.42 -3.48
N LEU A 160 -3.50 10.29 -3.80
CA LEU A 160 -3.00 9.36 -2.78
C LEU A 160 -1.92 10.00 -1.90
N ALA A 161 -0.96 10.71 -2.50
CA ALA A 161 0.09 11.39 -1.74
C ALA A 161 -0.51 12.43 -0.77
N HIS A 162 -1.54 13.16 -1.19
CA HIS A 162 -2.22 14.11 -0.31
C HIS A 162 -2.93 13.42 0.86
N ILE A 163 -3.66 12.31 0.60
CA ILE A 163 -4.31 11.49 1.62
C ILE A 163 -3.28 10.99 2.63
N VAL A 164 -2.21 10.35 2.14
CA VAL A 164 -1.18 9.74 2.96
C VAL A 164 -0.44 10.77 3.80
N SER A 165 -0.01 11.90 3.22
CA SER A 165 0.66 12.95 3.99
C SER A 165 -0.23 13.55 5.08
N THR A 166 -1.53 13.68 4.85
CA THR A 166 -2.48 14.18 5.85
C THR A 166 -2.63 13.19 7.01
N LEU A 167 -2.73 11.89 6.73
CA LEU A 167 -2.84 10.84 7.75
C LEU A 167 -1.52 10.60 8.49
N GLU A 168 -0.37 10.82 7.84
CA GLU A 168 0.95 10.67 8.45
C GLU A 168 1.17 11.69 9.58
N ILE A 169 0.66 12.92 9.43
CA ILE A 169 0.70 13.95 10.48
C ILE A 169 -0.40 13.80 11.54
N GLY A 170 -1.23 12.75 11.46
CA GLY A 170 -2.32 12.47 12.40
C GLY A 170 -3.59 13.31 12.18
N CYS A 171 -3.78 13.89 10.99
CA CYS A 171 -4.98 14.63 10.64
C CYS A 171 -5.99 13.76 9.90
N LEU A 172 -7.28 14.01 10.14
CA LEU A 172 -8.36 13.38 9.38
C LEU A 172 -8.47 13.99 7.98
N VAL A 173 -8.66 13.13 7.00
CA VAL A 173 -8.93 13.50 5.62
C VAL A 173 -10.42 13.73 5.43
N LYS A 174 -10.79 14.79 4.70
CA LYS A 174 -12.21 15.07 4.39
C LYS A 174 -12.78 13.98 3.46
N PRO A 175 -14.03 13.52 3.66
CA PRO A 175 -14.64 12.52 2.78
C PRO A 175 -14.60 12.87 1.29
N SER A 176 -14.78 14.15 0.95
CA SER A 176 -14.71 14.63 -0.45
C SER A 176 -13.37 14.40 -1.13
N VAL A 177 -12.27 14.31 -0.37
CA VAL A 177 -10.94 13.98 -0.90
C VAL A 177 -10.87 12.50 -1.30
N PHE A 178 -11.41 11.61 -0.47
CA PHE A 178 -11.53 10.18 -0.82
C PHE A 178 -12.46 9.98 -2.02
N GLU A 179 -13.59 10.67 -2.08
CA GLU A 179 -14.50 10.60 -3.23
C GLU A 179 -13.82 11.06 -4.52
N GLN A 180 -13.06 12.16 -4.47
CA GLN A 180 -12.30 12.64 -5.61
C GLN A 180 -11.24 11.62 -6.05
N TYR A 181 -10.46 11.09 -5.11
CA TYR A 181 -9.46 10.07 -5.40
C TYR A 181 -10.08 8.80 -6.01
N ASN A 182 -11.19 8.32 -5.46
CA ASN A 182 -11.88 7.15 -5.98
C ASN A 182 -12.37 7.35 -7.42
N ARG A 183 -12.81 8.56 -7.78
CA ARG A 183 -13.16 8.88 -9.18
C ARG A 183 -11.93 8.84 -10.10
N GLU A 184 -10.80 9.37 -9.65
CA GLU A 184 -9.54 9.37 -10.41
C GLU A 184 -9.02 7.93 -10.59
N LEU A 185 -9.04 7.13 -9.54
CA LEU A 185 -8.62 5.73 -9.57
C LEU A 185 -9.54 4.90 -10.47
N LYS A 186 -10.86 5.06 -10.36
CA LYS A 186 -11.81 4.35 -11.22
C LYS A 186 -11.61 4.66 -12.70
N LYS A 187 -11.38 5.94 -13.04
CA LYS A 187 -11.08 6.33 -14.43
C LYS A 187 -9.81 5.64 -14.94
N LEU A 188 -8.80 5.53 -14.08
CA LEU A 188 -7.56 4.84 -14.41
C LEU A 188 -7.79 3.34 -14.62
N GLU A 189 -8.58 2.69 -13.76
CA GLU A 189 -8.97 1.28 -13.91
C GLU A 189 -9.74 1.04 -15.20
N GLU A 190 -10.69 1.91 -15.56
CA GLU A 190 -11.45 1.82 -16.81
C GLU A 190 -10.53 1.93 -18.05
N ASN A 191 -9.57 2.86 -18.02
CA ASN A 191 -8.57 3.00 -19.08
C ASN A 191 -7.71 1.74 -19.23
N LEU A 192 -7.19 1.21 -18.13
CA LEU A 192 -6.37 -0.01 -18.16
C LEU A 192 -7.21 -1.24 -18.57
N GLY A 193 -8.46 -1.29 -18.16
CA GLY A 193 -9.43 -2.32 -18.57
C GLY A 193 -9.61 -2.40 -20.09
N SER A 194 -9.43 -1.28 -20.81
CA SER A 194 -9.51 -1.27 -22.29
C SER A 194 -8.35 -1.99 -23.00
N VAL A 195 -7.27 -2.29 -22.29
CA VAL A 195 -6.05 -2.95 -22.79
C VAL A 195 -5.65 -4.15 -21.94
N LYS A 196 -6.61 -4.71 -21.20
CA LYS A 196 -6.38 -5.81 -20.27
C LYS A 196 -5.88 -7.07 -20.96
N ASP A 197 -6.30 -7.31 -22.19
CA ASP A 197 -5.83 -8.43 -23.02
C ASP A 197 -4.30 -8.37 -23.23
N VAL A 198 -3.73 -7.17 -23.37
CA VAL A 198 -2.28 -6.97 -23.52
C VAL A 198 -1.55 -7.28 -22.21
N SER A 199 -2.06 -6.79 -21.08
CA SER A 199 -1.43 -7.03 -19.78
C SER A 199 -1.46 -8.52 -19.42
N GLU A 200 -2.60 -9.20 -19.63
CA GLU A 200 -2.77 -10.64 -19.43
C GLU A 200 -1.88 -11.47 -20.36
N ALA A 201 -1.78 -11.11 -21.65
CA ALA A 201 -0.88 -11.77 -22.59
C ALA A 201 0.60 -11.64 -22.17
N ASN A 202 0.97 -10.52 -21.55
CA ASN A 202 2.29 -10.31 -20.96
C ASN A 202 2.45 -10.98 -19.59
N GLY A 203 1.43 -11.72 -19.14
CA GLY A 203 1.38 -12.52 -17.92
C GLY A 203 1.29 -11.69 -16.65
N PHE A 204 0.49 -10.61 -16.68
CA PHE A 204 0.03 -9.91 -15.49
C PHE A 204 -0.85 -10.85 -14.65
N ALA A 205 -0.53 -11.00 -13.37
CA ALA A 205 -1.25 -11.84 -12.43
C ALA A 205 -1.64 -11.00 -11.20
N ARG A 206 -2.81 -10.34 -11.28
CA ARG A 206 -3.26 -9.32 -10.33
C ARG A 206 -3.21 -9.81 -8.88
N GLU A 207 -3.80 -10.97 -8.61
CA GLU A 207 -3.95 -11.52 -7.25
C GLU A 207 -2.60 -11.91 -6.62
N ALA A 208 -1.70 -12.47 -7.44
CA ALA A 208 -0.36 -12.84 -7.01
C ALA A 208 0.44 -11.58 -6.63
N ILE A 209 0.38 -10.56 -7.48
CA ILE A 209 1.07 -9.28 -7.25
C ILE A 209 0.47 -8.55 -6.05
N GLU A 210 -0.85 -8.57 -5.88
CA GLU A 210 -1.54 -7.96 -4.73
C GLU A 210 -1.02 -8.54 -3.40
N THR A 211 -0.85 -9.86 -3.34
CA THR A 211 -0.35 -10.56 -2.14
C THR A 211 1.04 -10.09 -1.73
N GLU A 212 1.92 -9.83 -2.69
CA GLU A 212 3.29 -9.35 -2.46
C GLU A 212 3.35 -7.85 -2.12
N ILE A 213 2.42 -7.06 -2.67
CA ILE A 213 2.36 -5.61 -2.47
C ILE A 213 1.68 -5.24 -1.15
N LEU A 214 0.68 -5.99 -0.70
CA LEU A 214 -0.11 -5.67 0.48
C LEU A 214 0.75 -5.43 1.75
N PRO A 215 1.77 -6.26 2.08
CA PRO A 215 2.66 -6.00 3.21
C PRO A 215 3.44 -4.68 3.10
N LEU A 216 3.79 -4.26 1.87
CA LEU A 216 4.48 -2.98 1.63
C LEU A 216 3.60 -1.80 2.05
N TRP A 217 2.30 -1.88 1.81
CA TRP A 217 1.36 -0.82 2.19
C TRP A 217 0.90 -0.92 3.63
N LYS A 218 0.69 -2.11 4.20
CA LYS A 218 0.35 -2.25 5.63
C LYS A 218 1.36 -1.57 6.54
N SER A 219 2.64 -1.63 6.17
CA SER A 219 3.71 -0.97 6.90
C SER A 219 3.84 0.55 6.66
N LEU A 220 2.90 1.18 5.94
CA LEU A 220 2.95 2.60 5.59
C LEU A 220 2.98 3.52 6.82
N PHE A 221 2.16 3.23 7.83
CA PHE A 221 2.02 4.04 9.04
C PHE A 221 2.71 3.42 10.27
N GLU A 222 3.49 2.35 10.07
CA GLU A 222 4.22 1.66 11.14
C GLU A 222 5.57 2.35 11.40
N THR A 223 5.80 2.76 12.65
CA THR A 223 7.02 3.48 13.07
C THR A 223 8.29 2.63 13.03
N ASN A 224 8.13 1.30 13.10
CA ASN A 224 9.22 0.30 13.16
C ASN A 224 9.27 -0.60 11.93
N SER A 225 8.66 -0.19 10.82
CA SER A 225 8.78 -0.94 9.56
C SER A 225 10.25 -1.05 9.20
N GLU A 226 10.78 -2.28 9.13
CA GLU A 226 12.07 -2.52 8.50
C GLU A 226 11.99 -1.87 7.11
N VAL A 227 12.80 -0.83 6.91
CA VAL A 227 12.92 -0.17 5.62
C VAL A 227 13.42 -1.25 4.68
N ILE A 228 12.51 -1.86 3.93
CA ILE A 228 12.82 -2.89 2.95
C ILE A 228 13.96 -2.33 2.11
N LYS A 229 15.14 -2.94 2.24
CA LYS A 229 16.34 -2.35 1.67
C LYS A 229 16.16 -2.26 0.17
N LEU A 230 16.48 -1.09 -0.36
CA LEU A 230 16.48 -0.84 -1.78
C LEU A 230 17.61 -1.66 -2.39
N ASP A 231 17.27 -2.68 -3.19
CA ASP A 231 18.30 -3.41 -3.91
C ASP A 231 18.91 -2.45 -4.95
N LYS A 232 20.17 -2.07 -4.68
CA LYS A 232 20.93 -1.16 -5.53
C LYS A 232 21.16 -1.76 -6.91
N THR A 233 21.26 -3.09 -7.01
CA THR A 233 21.42 -3.82 -8.26
C THR A 233 20.17 -3.68 -9.11
N ILE A 234 18.99 -3.99 -8.54
CA ILE A 234 17.69 -3.84 -9.23
C ILE A 234 17.50 -2.40 -9.72
N ASN A 235 17.87 -1.41 -8.91
CA ASN A 235 17.82 -0.01 -9.35
C ASN A 235 18.70 0.28 -10.55
N SER A 236 19.95 -0.15 -10.49
CA SER A 236 20.91 0.10 -11.57
C SER A 236 20.46 -0.55 -12.88
N GLU A 237 19.85 -1.74 -12.80
CA GLU A 237 19.33 -2.47 -13.95
C GLU A 237 18.06 -1.84 -14.52
N LEU A 238 17.09 -1.54 -13.66
CA LEU A 238 15.83 -0.88 -14.04
C LEU A 238 16.13 0.47 -14.70
N LEU A 239 17.03 1.27 -14.12
CA LEU A 239 17.39 2.59 -14.63
C LEU A 239 18.37 2.60 -15.80
N ARG A 240 19.00 1.46 -16.10
CA ARG A 240 20.07 1.38 -17.10
C ARG A 240 19.69 2.00 -18.45
N PRO A 241 18.51 1.74 -19.02
CA PRO A 241 18.12 2.33 -20.31
C PRO A 241 18.11 3.86 -20.27
N LEU A 242 17.53 4.44 -19.22
CA LEU A 242 17.45 5.90 -19.05
C LEU A 242 18.82 6.53 -18.82
N LEU A 243 19.69 5.88 -18.04
CA LEU A 243 21.07 6.34 -17.82
C LEU A 243 21.89 6.31 -19.10
N ASN A 244 21.73 5.27 -19.93
CA ASN A 244 22.41 5.16 -21.21
C ASN A 244 22.01 6.30 -22.16
N GLU A 245 20.73 6.69 -22.18
CA GLU A 245 20.26 7.84 -22.97
C GLU A 245 20.80 9.17 -22.47
N LEU A 246 20.73 9.40 -21.16
CA LEU A 246 21.26 10.62 -20.57
C LEU A 246 22.76 10.77 -20.90
N ASN A 247 23.51 9.67 -20.82
CA ASN A 247 24.92 9.63 -21.20
C ASN A 247 25.11 9.93 -22.70
N LYS A 248 24.29 9.34 -23.59
CA LYS A 248 24.32 9.64 -25.03
C LYS A 248 24.02 11.12 -25.31
N GLU A 249 23.04 11.69 -24.62
CA GLU A 249 22.66 13.10 -24.80
C GLU A 249 23.75 14.05 -24.29
N VAL A 250 24.34 13.76 -23.12
CA VAL A 250 25.48 14.51 -22.58
C VAL A 250 26.69 14.41 -23.51
N CYS A 251 27.01 13.22 -24.02
CA CYS A 251 28.06 13.02 -25.02
C CYS A 251 27.78 13.82 -26.30
N ALA A 252 26.55 13.77 -26.82
CA ALA A 252 26.16 14.50 -28.03
C ALA A 252 26.28 16.02 -27.85
N ARG A 253 25.81 16.57 -26.72
CA ARG A 253 25.98 18.00 -26.39
C ARG A 253 27.46 18.37 -26.24
N SER A 254 28.27 17.51 -25.64
CA SER A 254 29.71 17.73 -25.48
C SER A 254 30.43 17.73 -26.83
N LEU A 255 30.12 16.79 -27.73
CA LEU A 255 30.65 16.75 -29.09
C LEU A 255 30.21 17.97 -29.92
N ALA A 256 28.94 18.38 -29.82
CA ALA A 256 28.44 19.58 -30.46
C ALA A 256 29.18 20.84 -29.96
N SER A 257 29.48 20.93 -28.66
CA SER A 257 30.24 22.05 -28.10
C SER A 257 31.71 22.09 -28.57
N LEU A 258 32.31 20.92 -28.86
CA LEU A 258 33.66 20.81 -29.41
C LEU A 258 33.71 21.17 -30.90
N ALA A 259 32.66 20.82 -31.66
CA ALA A 259 32.53 21.13 -33.09
C ALA A 259 32.31 22.63 -33.37
N ILE A 260 31.94 23.43 -32.34
CA ILE A 260 31.68 24.87 -32.47
C ILE A 260 32.92 25.73 -32.18
N LYS A 261 34.10 25.17 -31.82
CA LYS A 261 35.32 25.99 -31.72
C LYS A 261 35.77 26.43 -33.13
N PRO A 262 35.66 27.72 -33.50
CA PRO A 262 36.29 28.19 -34.73
C PRO A 262 37.80 28.22 -34.47
N CYS A 263 38.60 27.58 -35.34
CA CYS A 263 40.02 27.91 -35.41
C CYS A 263 40.14 29.42 -35.67
N LYS A 264 40.75 30.13 -34.72
CA LYS A 264 41.34 31.45 -34.92
C LYS A 264 42.80 31.35 -34.54
#